data_AF-A0A7Y6XML4-F1
#
_entry.id   AF-A0A7Y6XML4-F1
#
_cell.length_a   1.000
_cell.length_b   1.000
_cell.length_c   1.000
_cell.angle_alpha   90.00
_cell.angle_beta   90.00
_cell.angle_gamma   90.00
#
_symmetry.space_group_name_H-M   'P 1'
#
loop_
_entity.id
_entity.type
_entity.pdbx_description
1 polymer ?
#
loop_
_entity_poly.entity_id
_entity_poly.type
_entity_poly.pdbx_seq_one_letter_code
_entity_poly.pdbx_strand_id
1 'polypeptide(L)'
;VYNRESSLGDVQMLGVGGTITAKSPTTFVQVTSALKRIIGDAEVDNFIEATHSDTTDQKALQVAGKAKAVGRKYANLLVNGTGANDEFEGLLGLVSAGQTLVAGPNGADLSFDLLDQLRQKVTAKDGKLDFYMMPGRTIRSYKALL
;
A
#
# COMPACT_ATOMS: atom_id res chain seq x y z
N VAL A 1 -4.59 -4.77 -15.24
CA VAL A 1 -3.85 -3.82 -16.10
C VAL A 1 -4.60 -2.50 -16.05
N TYR A 2 -3.90 -1.39 -15.89
CA TYR A 2 -4.49 -0.05 -15.93
C TYR A 2 -3.49 0.94 -16.54
N ASN A 3 -3.99 2.02 -17.13
CA ASN A 3 -3.15 3.09 -17.66
C ASN A 3 -2.99 4.17 -16.62
N ARG A 4 -1.74 4.58 -16.37
CA ARG A 4 -1.39 5.70 -15.49
C ARG A 4 -0.98 6.88 -16.36
N GLU A 5 -1.50 8.07 -16.07
CA GLU A 5 -1.06 9.31 -16.72
C GLU A 5 0.41 9.59 -16.36
N SER A 6 1.21 9.93 -17.37
CA SER A 6 2.65 10.18 -17.22
C SER A 6 3.00 11.65 -17.41
N SER A 7 2.37 12.34 -18.37
CA SER A 7 2.56 13.77 -18.60
C SER A 7 1.29 14.39 -19.15
N LEU A 8 1.02 15.63 -18.74
CA LEU A 8 -0.03 16.46 -19.34
C LEU A 8 0.40 16.94 -20.73
N GLY A 9 -0.58 17.24 -21.58
CA GLY A 9 -0.35 17.89 -22.86
C GLY A 9 -0.06 19.38 -22.72
N ASP A 10 0.65 19.94 -23.69
CA ASP A 10 1.03 21.35 -23.64
C ASP A 10 -0.13 22.27 -24.04
N VAL A 11 -0.19 23.44 -23.39
CA VAL A 11 -1.14 24.52 -23.71
C VAL A 11 -0.35 25.82 -23.85
N GLN A 12 -0.80 26.72 -24.71
CA GLN A 12 -0.16 28.02 -24.92
C GLN A 12 -1.20 29.13 -25.08
N MET A 13 -0.79 30.36 -24.76
CA MET A 13 -1.55 31.57 -25.06
C MET A 13 -1.16 32.08 -26.44
N LEU A 14 -2.13 32.52 -27.25
CA LEU A 14 -1.91 33.01 -28.61
C LEU A 14 -2.67 34.31 -28.86
N GLY A 15 -2.04 35.23 -29.58
CA GLY A 15 -2.69 36.41 -30.15
C GLY A 15 -3.42 36.08 -31.46
N VAL A 16 -4.24 37.01 -31.94
CA VAL A 16 -4.99 36.87 -33.21
C VAL A 16 -4.00 36.68 -34.37
N GLY A 17 -4.14 35.57 -35.10
CA GLY A 17 -3.25 35.20 -36.22
C GLY A 17 -2.01 34.39 -35.85
N GLY A 18 -1.82 34.01 -34.57
CA GLY A 18 -0.68 33.22 -34.12
C GLY A 18 -0.73 31.73 -34.50
N THR A 19 0.43 31.12 -34.72
CA THR A 19 0.56 29.68 -35.04
C THR A 19 0.62 28.83 -33.77
N ILE A 20 -0.17 27.76 -33.75
CA ILE A 20 -0.19 26.81 -32.63
C ILE A 20 1.05 25.90 -32.65
N THR A 21 2.03 26.15 -31.77
CA THR A 21 3.22 25.29 -31.56
C THR A 21 3.07 24.24 -30.44
N ALA A 22 2.29 24.50 -29.37
CA ALA A 22 1.93 23.49 -28.37
C ALA A 22 1.10 22.36 -29.00
N LYS A 23 1.74 21.21 -29.20
CA LYS A 23 1.13 20.00 -29.83
C LYS A 23 1.46 18.71 -29.08
N SER A 24 2.21 18.76 -27.98
CA SER A 24 2.58 17.57 -27.21
C SER A 24 1.32 16.93 -26.62
N PRO A 25 1.04 15.66 -26.90
CA PRO A 25 -0.12 14.97 -26.34
C PRO A 25 0.12 14.57 -24.89
N THR A 26 -0.96 14.39 -24.14
CA THR A 26 -0.92 13.70 -22.85
C THR A 26 -0.44 12.26 -23.06
N THR A 27 0.53 11.82 -22.25
CA THR A 27 1.10 10.47 -22.37
C THR A 27 0.65 9.56 -21.23
N PHE A 28 0.57 8.26 -21.52
CA PHE A 28 0.15 7.24 -20.57
C PHE A 28 1.16 6.09 -20.55
N VAL A 29 1.38 5.53 -19.37
CA VAL A 29 2.16 4.31 -19.16
C VAL A 29 1.22 3.21 -18.71
N GLN A 30 1.27 2.07 -19.38
CA GLN A 30 0.52 0.89 -18.98
C GLN A 30 1.19 0.22 -17.79
N VAL A 31 0.43 0.01 -16.71
CA VAL A 31 0.88 -0.68 -15.51
C VAL A 31 0.13 -2.01 -15.38
N THR A 32 0.89 -3.09 -15.17
CA THR A 32 0.33 -4.43 -14.97
C THR A 32 0.58 -4.89 -13.54
N SER A 33 -0.50 -5.13 -12.79
CA SER A 33 -0.45 -5.77 -11.49
C SER A 33 -0.78 -7.26 -11.66
N ALA A 34 0.20 -8.12 -11.45
CA ALA A 34 0.03 -9.57 -11.55
C ALA A 34 -0.65 -10.15 -10.30
N LEU A 35 -1.48 -11.18 -10.50
CA LEU A 35 -2.05 -11.93 -9.37
C LEU A 35 -0.97 -12.81 -8.73
N LYS A 36 -0.89 -12.78 -7.40
CA LYS A 36 0.02 -13.59 -6.59
C LYS A 36 -0.76 -14.53 -5.68
N ARG A 37 -0.11 -15.58 -5.20
CA ARG A 37 -0.72 -16.65 -4.38
C ARG A 37 -0.14 -16.64 -2.99
N ILE A 38 -1.00 -16.81 -1.98
CA ILE A 38 -0.59 -17.11 -0.61
C ILE A 38 -1.07 -18.54 -0.32
N ILE A 39 -0.16 -19.40 0.15
CA ILE A 39 -0.41 -20.82 0.39
C ILE A 39 0.04 -21.14 1.82
N GLY A 40 -0.71 -21.98 2.52
CA GLY A 40 -0.32 -22.54 3.79
C GLY A 40 -0.69 -24.02 3.82
N ASP A 41 0.24 -24.86 4.24
CA ASP A 41 0.03 -26.29 4.38
C ASP A 41 -0.20 -26.68 5.84
N ALA A 42 -1.11 -27.62 6.07
CA ALA A 42 -1.50 -28.13 7.38
C ALA A 42 -1.35 -29.65 7.36
N GLU A 43 -0.25 -30.13 7.93
CA GLU A 43 0.05 -31.55 8.06
C GLU A 43 -0.18 -31.98 9.51
N VAL A 44 -0.89 -33.10 9.71
CA VAL A 44 -1.06 -33.74 11.01
C VAL A 44 -0.74 -35.22 10.85
N ASP A 45 0.05 -35.76 11.78
CA ASP A 45 0.39 -37.17 11.81
C ASP A 45 -0.81 -38.00 12.31
N ASN A 46 -1.08 -39.12 11.64
CA ASN A 46 -2.18 -40.02 11.97
C ASN A 46 -2.08 -40.60 13.40
N PHE A 47 -0.87 -40.80 13.94
CA PHE A 47 -0.69 -41.25 15.32
C PHE A 47 -1.12 -40.16 16.32
N ILE A 48 -0.78 -38.90 16.04
CA ILE A 48 -1.18 -37.75 16.88
C ILE A 48 -2.68 -37.52 16.76
N GLU A 49 -3.23 -37.62 15.55
CA GLU A 49 -4.67 -37.55 15.30
C GLU A 49 -5.43 -38.62 16.10
N ALA A 50 -4.92 -39.87 16.11
CA ALA A 50 -5.58 -40.98 16.80
C ALA A 50 -5.48 -40.93 18.34
N THR A 51 -4.38 -40.38 18.87
CA THR A 51 -4.11 -40.42 20.32
C THR A 51 -4.52 -39.15 21.05
N HIS A 52 -4.48 -37.98 20.42
CA HIS A 52 -4.60 -36.68 21.08
C HIS A 52 -5.78 -35.82 20.56
N SER A 53 -6.68 -36.38 19.73
CA SER A 53 -7.85 -35.64 19.21
C SER A 53 -9.10 -35.69 20.07
N ASP A 54 -9.10 -36.44 21.18
CA ASP A 54 -10.27 -36.60 22.07
C ASP A 54 -10.69 -35.28 22.76
N THR A 55 -9.72 -34.44 23.12
CA THR A 55 -9.98 -33.13 23.75
C THR A 55 -9.86 -31.96 22.78
N THR A 56 -9.03 -32.10 21.74
CA THR A 56 -8.72 -31.02 20.79
C THR A 56 -8.53 -31.60 19.41
N ASP A 57 -9.42 -31.28 18.48
CA ASP A 57 -9.26 -31.66 17.06
C ASP A 57 -8.00 -30.99 16.49
N GLN A 58 -6.94 -31.80 16.34
CA GLN A 58 -5.62 -31.34 15.93
C GLN A 58 -5.63 -30.80 14.51
N LYS A 59 -6.33 -31.48 13.60
CA LYS A 59 -6.48 -31.06 12.21
C LYS A 59 -7.26 -29.75 12.10
N ALA A 60 -8.38 -29.63 12.79
CA ALA A 60 -9.16 -28.39 12.79
C ALA A 60 -8.35 -27.21 13.32
N LEU A 61 -7.57 -27.41 14.39
CA LEU A 61 -6.74 -26.35 14.98
C LEU A 61 -5.61 -25.92 14.03
N GLN A 62 -4.91 -26.88 13.39
CA GLN A 62 -3.87 -26.56 12.42
C GLN A 62 -4.43 -25.80 11.22
N VAL A 63 -5.56 -26.26 10.65
CA VAL A 63 -6.21 -25.58 9.53
C VAL A 63 -6.66 -24.16 9.92
N ALA A 64 -7.30 -23.99 11.08
CA ALA A 64 -7.71 -22.68 11.57
C ALA A 64 -6.53 -21.74 11.82
N GLY A 65 -5.44 -22.26 12.38
CA GLY A 65 -4.19 -21.53 12.59
C GLY A 65 -3.59 -21.04 11.27
N LYS A 66 -3.56 -21.90 10.24
CA LYS A 66 -3.05 -21.55 8.91
C LYS A 66 -3.94 -20.53 8.21
N ALA A 67 -5.26 -20.67 8.28
CA ALA A 67 -6.20 -19.69 7.73
C ALA A 67 -5.98 -18.29 8.35
N LYS A 68 -5.78 -18.23 9.68
CA LYS A 68 -5.45 -16.98 10.38
C LYS A 68 -4.09 -16.42 9.96
N ALA A 69 -3.09 -17.28 9.75
CA ALA A 69 -1.77 -16.86 9.29
C ALA A 69 -1.80 -16.29 7.86
N VAL A 70 -2.58 -16.90 6.96
CA VAL A 70 -2.80 -16.39 5.59
C VAL A 70 -3.37 -14.97 5.62
N GLY A 71 -4.42 -14.73 6.42
CA GLY A 71 -5.00 -13.40 6.57
C GLY A 71 -4.02 -12.36 7.11
N ARG A 72 -3.18 -12.74 8.08
CA ARG A 72 -2.13 -11.85 8.64
C ARG A 72 -1.02 -11.57 7.63
N LYS A 73 -0.59 -12.56 6.85
CA LYS A 73 0.42 -12.37 5.80
C LYS A 73 -0.12 -11.44 4.71
N TYR A 74 -1.38 -11.61 4.30
CA TYR A 74 -2.03 -10.69 3.36
C TYR A 74 -2.06 -9.25 3.90
N ALA A 75 -2.50 -9.04 5.15
CA ALA A 75 -2.56 -7.72 5.75
C ALA A 75 -1.17 -7.04 5.84
N ASN A 76 -0.12 -7.81 6.10
CA ASN A 76 1.25 -7.29 6.09
C ASN A 76 1.68 -6.91 4.66
N LEU A 77 1.52 -7.81 3.70
CA LEU A 77 1.91 -7.58 2.31
C LEU A 77 1.11 -6.45 1.65
N LEU A 78 -0.14 -6.21 2.07
CA LEU A 78 -0.93 -5.08 1.61
C LEU A 78 -0.20 -3.75 1.83
N VAL A 79 0.54 -3.61 2.93
CA VAL A 79 1.29 -2.38 3.23
C VAL A 79 2.75 -2.50 2.78
N ASN A 80 3.43 -3.59 3.17
CA ASN A 80 4.88 -3.75 3.06
C ASN A 80 5.34 -4.64 1.89
N GLY A 81 4.42 -5.12 1.05
CA GLY A 81 4.75 -6.00 -0.07
C GLY A 81 5.78 -5.35 -1.00
N THR A 82 6.83 -6.09 -1.32
CA THR A 82 7.97 -5.54 -2.06
C THR A 82 7.89 -5.74 -3.58
N GLY A 83 6.94 -6.57 -4.05
CA GLY A 83 6.91 -7.03 -5.44
C GLY A 83 8.01 -8.04 -5.80
N ALA A 84 8.96 -8.29 -4.90
CA ALA A 84 10.03 -9.28 -5.06
C ALA A 84 9.60 -10.65 -4.48
N ASN A 85 10.31 -11.72 -4.84
CA ASN A 85 10.11 -13.07 -4.28
C ASN A 85 8.65 -13.55 -4.33
N ASP A 86 7.96 -13.26 -5.44
CA ASP A 86 6.54 -13.56 -5.64
C ASP A 86 5.54 -12.88 -4.70
N GLU A 87 6.00 -11.90 -3.92
CA GLU A 87 5.12 -10.98 -3.25
C GLU A 87 4.46 -10.04 -4.27
N PHE A 88 3.26 -9.57 -3.95
CA PHE A 88 2.68 -8.45 -4.69
C PHE A 88 3.23 -7.14 -4.12
N GLU A 89 3.18 -6.08 -4.91
CA GLU A 89 3.61 -4.75 -4.49
C GLU A 89 2.56 -4.14 -3.54
N GLY A 90 3.01 -3.76 -2.34
CA GLY A 90 2.18 -3.16 -1.31
C GLY A 90 2.07 -1.64 -1.45
N LEU A 91 1.26 -1.02 -0.60
CA LEU A 91 0.99 0.42 -0.62
C LEU A 91 2.28 1.26 -0.55
N LEU A 92 3.28 0.84 0.23
CA LEU A 92 4.54 1.59 0.33
C LEU A 92 5.35 1.60 -0.98
N GLY A 93 5.31 0.52 -1.76
CA GLY A 93 5.97 0.45 -3.07
C GLY A 93 5.22 1.25 -4.15
N LEU A 94 3.88 1.28 -4.05
CA LEU A 94 3.03 2.00 -5.00
C LEU A 94 3.11 3.53 -4.86
N VAL A 95 3.58 4.04 -3.72
CA VAL A 95 3.75 5.48 -3.49
C VAL A 95 4.99 5.99 -4.22
N SER A 96 4.83 7.07 -4.98
CA SER A 96 5.97 7.74 -5.63
C SER A 96 6.94 8.29 -4.58
N ALA A 97 8.25 8.17 -4.82
CA ALA A 97 9.29 8.66 -3.90
C ALA A 97 9.13 10.16 -3.55
N GLY A 98 8.57 10.96 -4.46
CA GLY A 98 8.29 12.39 -4.23
C GLY A 98 7.13 12.66 -3.26
N GLN A 99 6.37 11.64 -2.88
CA GLN A 99 5.22 11.72 -1.96
C GLN A 99 5.53 11.15 -0.58
N THR A 100 6.81 10.94 -0.28
CA THR A 100 7.29 10.50 1.03
C THR A 100 7.85 11.69 1.80
N LEU A 101 7.49 11.81 3.08
CA LEU A 101 8.06 12.79 4.01
C LEU A 101 8.90 12.07 5.05
N VAL A 102 10.15 12.49 5.21
CA VAL A 102 11.04 12.02 6.28
C VAL A 102 11.07 13.10 7.36
N ALA A 103 10.55 12.78 8.54
CA ALA A 103 10.41 13.74 9.65
C ALA A 103 11.76 14.22 10.24
N GLY A 104 12.86 13.51 9.93
CA GLY A 104 14.22 13.87 10.31
C GLY A 104 15.16 12.65 10.19
N PRO A 105 16.48 12.84 10.32
CA PRO A 105 17.48 11.76 10.14
C PRO A 105 17.26 10.54 11.04
N ASN A 106 16.71 10.74 12.24
CA ASN A 106 16.43 9.68 13.23
C ASN A 106 14.94 9.60 13.60
N GLY A 107 14.08 10.13 12.72
CA GLY A 107 12.69 10.43 13.07
C GLY A 107 12.57 11.67 13.96
N ALA A 108 11.34 12.16 14.08
CA ALA A 108 10.97 13.26 14.96
C ALA A 108 9.62 12.93 15.60
N ASP A 109 9.26 13.66 16.65
CA ASP A 109 7.94 13.57 17.25
C ASP A 109 6.87 13.97 16.22
N LEU A 110 5.72 13.30 16.29
CA LEU A 110 4.59 13.63 15.44
C LEU A 110 4.11 15.05 15.77
N SER A 111 3.91 15.88 14.75
CA SER A 111 3.34 17.22 14.87
C SER A 111 2.24 17.44 13.84
N PHE A 112 1.32 18.37 14.08
CA PHE A 112 0.30 18.73 13.09
C PHE A 112 0.90 19.35 11.84
N ASP A 113 2.03 20.05 11.97
CA ASP A 113 2.75 20.63 10.84
C ASP A 113 3.29 19.53 9.89
N LEU A 114 3.89 18.47 10.45
CA LEU A 114 4.34 17.32 9.64
C LEU A 114 3.17 16.61 8.94
N LEU A 115 1.99 16.55 9.56
CA LEU A 115 0.80 15.96 8.95
C LEU A 115 0.22 16.81 7.82
N ASP A 116 0.27 18.15 7.93
CA ASP A 116 -0.16 19.05 6.86
C ASP A 116 0.82 19.05 5.69
N GLN A 117 2.13 19.04 5.97
CA GLN A 117 3.16 18.86 4.96
C GLN A 117 2.97 17.54 4.20
N LEU A 118 2.67 16.45 4.91
CA LEU A 118 2.37 15.15 4.27
C LEU A 118 1.09 15.23 3.43
N ARG A 119 0.04 15.91 3.91
CA ARG A 119 -1.20 16.11 3.16
C ARG A 119 -0.95 16.85 1.85
N GLN A 120 -0.11 17.89 1.87
CA GLN A 120 0.21 18.67 0.67
C GLN A 120 0.92 17.85 -0.42
N LYS A 121 1.58 16.75 -0.07
CA LYS A 121 2.26 15.86 -1.05
C LYS A 121 1.29 14.98 -1.84
N VAL A 122 0.03 14.88 -1.43
CA VAL A 122 -0.98 14.17 -2.21
C VAL A 122 -1.36 15.06 -3.39
N THR A 123 -1.02 14.62 -4.61
CA THR A 123 -1.33 15.35 -5.85
C THR A 123 -2.57 14.81 -6.55
N ALA A 124 -3.03 13.61 -6.17
CA ALA A 124 -4.24 13.02 -6.71
C ALA A 124 -5.50 13.77 -6.24
N LYS A 125 -6.55 13.80 -7.09
CA LYS A 125 -7.86 14.41 -6.80
C LYS A 125 -7.76 15.87 -6.29
N ASP A 126 -6.85 16.66 -6.86
CA ASP A 126 -6.61 18.05 -6.46
C ASP A 126 -6.25 18.23 -4.97
N GLY A 127 -5.46 17.31 -4.42
CA GLY A 127 -4.97 17.40 -3.04
C GLY A 127 -5.93 16.91 -1.96
N LYS A 128 -7.01 16.21 -2.34
CA LYS A 128 -7.95 15.64 -1.39
C LYS A 128 -7.44 14.31 -0.83
N LEU A 129 -7.21 14.28 0.48
CA LEU A 129 -6.91 13.06 1.22
C LEU A 129 -8.21 12.32 1.57
N ASP A 130 -8.26 11.02 1.27
CA ASP A 130 -9.41 10.18 1.60
C ASP A 130 -9.34 9.63 3.04
N PHE A 131 -8.18 9.16 3.50
CA PHE A 131 -8.01 8.61 4.84
C PHE A 131 -6.54 8.66 5.32
N TYR A 132 -6.36 8.61 6.64
CA TYR A 132 -5.07 8.31 7.26
C TYR A 132 -5.05 6.85 7.75
N MET A 133 -4.00 6.12 7.40
CA MET A 133 -3.71 4.79 7.94
C MET A 133 -2.43 4.85 8.75
N MET A 134 -2.49 4.47 10.01
CA MET A 134 -1.36 4.57 10.93
C MET A 134 -1.34 3.35 11.88
N PRO A 135 -0.15 2.90 12.34
CA PRO A 135 -0.07 1.90 13.38
C PRO A 135 -0.62 2.46 14.70
N GLY A 136 -1.14 1.59 15.57
CA GLY A 136 -1.78 1.99 16.83
C GLY A 136 -0.90 2.86 17.74
N ARG A 137 0.44 2.70 17.68
CA ARG A 137 1.39 3.59 18.37
C ARG A 137 1.23 5.04 17.92
N THR A 138 1.25 5.29 16.61
CA THR A 138 1.16 6.64 16.03
C THR A 138 -0.23 7.24 16.24
N ILE A 139 -1.29 6.44 16.20
CA ILE A 139 -2.65 6.91 16.52
C ILE A 139 -2.72 7.41 17.97
N ARG A 140 -2.06 6.73 18.93
CA ARG A 140 -1.99 7.22 20.31
C ARG A 140 -1.21 8.53 20.42
N SER A 141 -0.10 8.66 19.69
CA SER A 141 0.65 9.93 19.62
C SER A 141 -0.19 11.06 19.02
N TYR A 142 -0.95 10.80 17.96
CA TYR A 142 -1.88 11.77 17.37
C TYR A 142 -2.95 12.21 18.37
N LYS A 143 -3.55 11.27 19.11
CA LYS A 143 -4.54 11.58 20.15
C LYS A 143 -3.97 12.38 21.33
N ALA A 144 -2.67 12.28 21.60
CA ALA A 144 -2.02 13.06 22.64
C ALA A 144 -1.74 14.51 22.22
N LEU A 145 -1.81 14.83 20.92
CA LEU A 145 -1.66 16.18 20.38
C LEU A 145 -2.98 16.96 20.32
N LEU A 146 -4.13 16.27 20.45
CA LEU A 146 -5.48 16.84 20.49
C LEU A 146 -5.81 17.31 21.91
#